data_AF-A0A7J2TMR1-F1
#
_entry.id   AF-A0A7J2TMR1-F1
#
_cell.length_a   1.000
_cell.length_b   1.000
_cell.length_c   1.000
_cell.angle_alpha   90.00
_cell.angle_beta   90.00
_cell.angle_gamma   90.00
#
_symmetry.space_group_name_H-M   'P 1'
#
loop_
_entity.id
_entity.type
_entity.pdbx_description
1 polymer ?
#
loop_
_entity_poly.entity_id
_entity_poly.type
_entity_poly.pdbx_seq_one_letter_code
_entity_poly.pdbx_strand_id
1 'polypeptide(L)'
;MKGKWNHRTPKVSYNLPILGITDDETVMLDFDNTSFKWVKYWALRACRWFKLNGFIILKSSKNCYHVVFDRKVSWRKNMHIVAWVCLLSKHRKLTRWFIMQCIKEKGSTLRVSPKSGNPNPKPSPRVVYRYGKQDGQIREFLNYRKMLKNIINKMEMA
;
A
#
# COMPACT_ATOMS: atom_id res chain seq x y z
N MET A 1 29.26 48.26 -8.11
CA MET A 1 28.48 47.31 -7.28
C MET A 1 28.15 46.09 -8.12
N LYS A 2 28.70 44.89 -7.80
CA LYS A 2 28.37 43.64 -8.50
C LYS A 2 27.12 43.03 -7.84
N GLY A 3 25.98 43.10 -8.53
CA GLY A 3 24.75 42.44 -8.09
C GLY A 3 24.92 40.91 -8.15
N LYS A 4 24.83 40.24 -7.00
CA LYS A 4 24.73 38.78 -6.93
C LYS A 4 23.32 38.39 -7.37
N TRP A 5 23.18 37.91 -8.60
CA TRP A 5 21.97 37.26 -9.08
C TRP A 5 21.85 35.90 -8.38
N ASN A 6 20.95 35.80 -7.40
CA ASN A 6 20.56 34.53 -6.80
C ASN A 6 19.76 33.74 -7.84
N HIS A 7 20.42 32.85 -8.57
CA HIS A 7 19.76 31.77 -9.30
C HIS A 7 19.17 30.75 -8.32
N ARG A 8 18.09 31.13 -7.63
CA ARG A 8 17.13 30.14 -7.15
C ARG A 8 16.24 29.84 -8.34
N THR A 9 16.62 28.85 -9.12
CA THR A 9 15.70 28.18 -10.03
C THR A 9 14.43 27.87 -9.24
N PRO A 10 13.23 28.27 -9.73
CA PRO A 10 12.00 27.87 -9.09
C PRO A 10 11.99 26.34 -9.06
N LYS A 11 11.86 25.74 -7.88
CA LYS A 11 11.56 24.31 -7.77
C LYS A 11 10.23 24.10 -8.48
N VAL A 12 10.29 23.62 -9.71
CA VAL A 12 9.13 23.12 -10.43
C VAL A 12 8.53 22.04 -9.53
N SER A 13 7.38 22.33 -8.91
CA SER A 13 6.64 21.32 -8.15
C SER A 13 6.00 20.37 -9.16
N TYR A 14 6.79 19.45 -9.69
CA TYR A 14 6.26 18.34 -10.45
C TYR A 14 5.21 17.65 -9.57
N ASN A 15 3.96 17.56 -10.06
CA ASN A 15 2.98 16.65 -9.52
C ASN A 15 3.52 15.23 -9.74
N LEU A 16 4.33 14.74 -8.80
CA LEU A 16 4.93 13.42 -8.87
C LEU A 16 3.81 12.39 -9.07
N PRO A 17 3.98 11.44 -10.01
CA PRO A 17 2.97 10.42 -10.26
C PRO A 17 2.72 9.61 -8.99
N ILE A 18 1.46 9.24 -8.77
CA ILE A 18 1.09 8.34 -7.68
C ILE A 18 1.46 6.92 -8.12
N LEU A 19 2.48 6.33 -7.50
CA LEU A 19 2.93 4.97 -7.78
C LEU A 19 2.25 3.97 -6.85
N GLY A 20 1.85 2.84 -7.44
CA GLY A 20 1.36 1.67 -6.74
C GLY A 20 2.09 0.41 -7.19
N ILE A 21 2.09 -0.61 -6.33
CA ILE A 21 2.51 -1.97 -6.68
C ILE A 21 1.22 -2.75 -6.93
N THR A 22 1.15 -3.43 -8.07
CA THR A 22 0.04 -4.30 -8.45
C THR A 22 0.54 -5.74 -8.50
N ASP A 23 -0.21 -6.65 -7.88
CA ASP A 23 0.14 -8.07 -7.77
C ASP A 23 -1.14 -8.89 -7.64
N ASP A 24 -1.27 -9.97 -8.40
CA ASP A 24 -2.41 -10.88 -8.41
C ASP A 24 -2.22 -12.11 -7.49
N GLU A 25 -1.00 -12.37 -7.04
CA GLU A 25 -0.65 -13.51 -6.20
C GLU A 25 -0.45 -13.14 -4.72
N THR A 26 -0.23 -11.87 -4.42
CA THR A 26 -0.16 -11.34 -3.05
C THR A 26 -1.54 -10.92 -2.54
N VAL A 27 -1.95 -11.44 -1.39
CA VAL A 27 -3.14 -10.92 -0.69
C VAL A 27 -2.85 -9.55 -0.12
N MET A 28 -3.67 -8.57 -0.51
CA MET A 28 -3.59 -7.18 -0.06
C MET A 28 -4.95 -6.69 0.43
N LEU A 29 -4.95 -5.84 1.46
CA LEU A 29 -6.16 -5.16 1.95
C LEU A 29 -5.91 -3.67 2.08
N ASP A 30 -6.85 -2.84 1.62
CA ASP A 30 -6.81 -1.38 1.75
C ASP A 30 -7.91 -0.89 2.71
N PHE A 31 -7.52 -0.65 3.96
CA PHE A 31 -8.40 -0.20 5.03
C PHE A 31 -8.37 1.33 5.15
N ASP A 32 -9.44 1.97 4.68
CA ASP A 32 -9.67 3.40 4.81
C ASP A 32 -10.62 3.73 5.97
N ASN A 33 -10.28 4.77 6.75
CA ASN A 33 -11.05 5.23 7.91
C ASN A 33 -11.27 4.12 8.97
N THR A 34 -10.23 3.33 9.24
CA THR A 34 -10.28 2.20 10.18
C THR A 34 -9.28 2.42 11.31
N SER A 35 -9.64 2.09 12.55
CA SER A 35 -8.69 2.14 13.66
C SER A 35 -7.64 1.03 13.53
N PHE A 36 -6.42 1.30 13.99
CA PHE A 36 -5.33 0.31 13.91
C PHE A 36 -5.68 -1.01 14.62
N LYS A 37 -6.41 -0.94 15.74
CA LYS A 37 -6.91 -2.13 16.47
C LYS A 37 -7.76 -3.03 15.55
N TRP A 38 -8.68 -2.44 14.80
CA TRP A 38 -9.54 -3.18 13.88
C TRP A 38 -8.77 -3.75 12.68
N VAL A 39 -7.84 -2.98 12.12
CA VAL A 39 -6.98 -3.48 11.03
C VAL A 39 -6.17 -4.67 11.50
N LYS A 40 -5.53 -4.58 12.67
CA LYS A 40 -4.76 -5.68 13.27
C LYS A 40 -5.64 -6.90 13.55
N TYR A 41 -6.85 -6.70 14.07
CA TYR A 41 -7.81 -7.78 14.31
C TYR A 41 -8.13 -8.54 13.02
N TRP A 42 -8.50 -7.83 11.95
CA TRP A 42 -8.85 -8.47 10.68
C TRP A 42 -7.66 -9.12 9.98
N ALA A 43 -6.50 -8.46 10.01
CA ALA A 43 -5.27 -9.05 9.48
C ALA A 43 -4.92 -10.35 10.20
N LEU A 44 -4.99 -10.38 11.54
CA LEU A 44 -4.72 -11.59 12.31
C LEU A 44 -5.73 -12.70 12.03
N ARG A 45 -7.03 -12.36 11.98
CA ARG A 45 -8.09 -13.33 11.67
C ARG A 45 -7.92 -13.95 10.29
N ALA A 46 -7.71 -13.13 9.26
CA ALA A 46 -7.48 -13.62 7.90
C ALA A 46 -6.20 -14.48 7.83
N CYS A 47 -5.11 -14.02 8.46
CA CYS A 47 -3.84 -14.74 8.49
C CYS A 47 -4.00 -16.15 9.10
N ARG A 48 -4.72 -16.27 10.21
CA ARG A 48 -4.96 -17.56 10.88
C ARG A 48 -5.90 -18.45 10.08
N TRP A 49 -7.04 -17.92 9.64
CA TRP A 49 -8.06 -18.68 8.93
C TRP A 49 -7.55 -19.25 7.61
N PHE A 50 -6.79 -18.46 6.84
CA PHE A 50 -6.27 -18.86 5.53
C PHE A 50 -4.81 -19.31 5.55
N LYS A 51 -4.20 -19.42 6.73
CA LYS A 51 -2.81 -19.86 6.92
C LYS A 51 -1.82 -19.05 6.06
N LEU A 52 -1.83 -17.73 6.16
CA LEU A 52 -1.08 -16.82 5.28
C LEU A 52 0.37 -16.52 5.72
N ASN A 53 0.93 -17.36 6.60
CA ASN A 53 2.31 -17.31 7.15
C ASN A 53 2.67 -16.07 7.99
N GLY A 54 2.24 -14.88 7.59
CA GLY A 54 2.52 -13.61 8.25
C GLY A 54 1.89 -12.44 7.51
N PHE A 55 2.03 -11.24 8.07
CA PHE A 55 1.59 -10.00 7.44
C PHE A 55 2.37 -8.78 7.97
N ILE A 56 2.38 -7.73 7.15
CA ILE A 56 2.77 -6.39 7.57
C ILE A 56 1.58 -5.43 7.46
N ILE A 57 1.58 -4.39 8.29
CA ILE A 57 0.64 -3.28 8.18
C ILE A 57 1.43 -2.02 7.85
N LEU A 58 1.04 -1.33 6.79
CA LEU A 58 1.60 -0.04 6.41
C LEU A 58 0.59 1.07 6.67
N LYS A 59 0.98 2.13 7.38
CA LYS A 59 0.15 3.32 7.59
C LYS A 59 0.38 4.33 6.47
N SER A 60 -0.66 4.65 5.71
CA SER A 60 -0.61 5.56 4.55
C SER A 60 -1.05 6.99 4.89
N SER A 61 -1.98 7.16 5.83
CA SER A 61 -2.38 8.43 6.45
C SER A 61 -3.11 8.18 7.79
N LYS A 62 -3.68 9.21 8.42
CA LYS A 62 -4.52 9.05 9.63
C LYS A 62 -5.66 8.07 9.31
N ASN A 63 -5.75 7.00 10.09
CA ASN A 63 -6.76 5.92 9.95
C ASN A 63 -6.81 5.23 8.58
N CYS A 64 -5.73 5.27 7.80
CA CYS A 64 -5.62 4.54 6.53
C CYS A 64 -4.43 3.57 6.60
N TYR A 65 -4.69 2.30 6.32
CA TYR A 65 -3.73 1.23 6.46
C TYR A 65 -3.81 0.25 5.31
N HIS A 66 -2.66 -0.18 4.82
CA HIS A 66 -2.56 -1.32 3.92
C HIS A 66 -2.10 -2.55 4.69
N VAL A 67 -2.59 -3.73 4.32
CA VAL A 67 -2.10 -5.01 4.83
C VAL A 67 -1.56 -5.82 3.66
N VAL A 68 -0.40 -6.43 3.84
CA VAL A 68 0.24 -7.32 2.86
C VAL A 68 0.59 -8.62 3.56
N PHE A 69 0.17 -9.76 3.01
CA PHE A 69 0.37 -11.09 3.60
C PHE A 69 1.52 -11.86 2.95
N ASP A 70 2.13 -12.78 3.69
CA ASP A 70 3.36 -13.50 3.29
C ASP A 70 3.11 -14.87 2.65
N ARG A 71 2.02 -14.99 1.88
CA ARG A 71 1.71 -16.23 1.19
C ARG A 71 1.22 -15.94 -0.21
N LYS A 72 1.96 -16.50 -1.17
CA LYS A 72 1.57 -16.57 -2.57
C LYS A 72 0.30 -17.42 -2.70
N VAL A 73 -0.70 -16.91 -3.41
CA VAL A 73 -1.97 -17.58 -3.67
C VAL A 73 -2.39 -17.32 -5.12
N SER A 74 -3.28 -18.13 -5.69
CA SER A 74 -3.87 -17.79 -6.99
C SER A 74 -4.81 -16.58 -6.87
N TRP A 75 -5.01 -15.84 -7.97
CA TRP A 75 -5.95 -14.71 -8.03
C TRP A 75 -7.35 -15.05 -7.47
N ARG A 76 -7.90 -16.21 -7.87
CA ARG A 76 -9.20 -16.69 -7.37
C ARG A 76 -9.20 -16.83 -5.84
N LYS A 77 -8.13 -17.38 -5.27
CA LYS A 77 -7.99 -17.53 -3.82
C LYS A 77 -7.77 -16.19 -3.13
N ASN A 78 -6.99 -15.29 -3.75
CA ASN A 78 -6.78 -13.92 -3.29
C ASN A 78 -8.12 -13.20 -3.10
N MET A 79 -8.94 -13.15 -4.15
CA MET A 79 -10.24 -12.49 -4.11
C MET A 79 -11.24 -13.17 -3.17
N HIS A 80 -11.19 -14.50 -3.03
CA HIS A 80 -11.99 -15.19 -2.00
C HIS A 80 -11.62 -14.73 -0.58
N ILE A 81 -10.33 -14.56 -0.28
CA ILE A 81 -9.88 -14.08 1.03
C ILE A 81 -10.33 -12.64 1.27
N VAL A 82 -10.16 -11.76 0.29
CA VAL A 82 -10.60 -10.36 0.39
C VAL A 82 -12.13 -10.27 0.56
N ALA A 83 -12.89 -11.06 -0.21
CA ALA A 83 -14.34 -11.14 -0.11
C ALA A 83 -14.79 -11.60 1.29
N TRP A 84 -14.13 -12.63 1.85
CA TRP A 84 -14.41 -13.11 3.21
C TRP A 84 -14.20 -12.01 4.26
N VAL A 85 -13.12 -11.23 4.16
CA VAL A 85 -12.88 -10.10 5.06
C VAL A 85 -13.98 -9.04 4.87
N CYS A 86 -14.29 -8.66 3.63
CA CYS A 86 -15.32 -7.67 3.32
C CYS A 86 -16.69 -8.03 3.88
N LEU A 87 -17.11 -9.28 3.69
CA LEU A 87 -18.41 -9.80 4.13
C LEU A 87 -18.54 -9.73 5.65
N LEU A 88 -17.54 -10.26 6.37
CA LEU A 88 -17.60 -10.34 7.82
C LEU A 88 -17.35 -8.99 8.50
N SER A 89 -16.52 -8.13 7.91
CA SER A 89 -16.21 -6.82 8.49
C SER A 89 -17.24 -5.75 8.17
N LYS A 90 -18.11 -6.00 7.17
CA LYS A 90 -19.08 -5.04 6.63
C LYS A 90 -18.44 -3.67 6.30
N HIS A 91 -17.16 -3.68 5.92
CA HIS A 91 -16.35 -2.46 5.82
C HIS A 91 -16.48 -1.84 4.42
N ARG A 92 -17.42 -0.89 4.28
CA ARG A 92 -17.85 -0.33 2.97
C ARG A 92 -16.70 0.14 2.07
N LYS A 93 -15.66 0.79 2.61
CA LYS A 93 -14.52 1.28 1.81
C LYS A 93 -13.64 0.14 1.29
N LEU A 94 -13.44 -0.90 2.11
CA LEU A 94 -12.68 -2.07 1.69
C LEU A 94 -13.48 -2.86 0.65
N THR A 95 -14.80 -2.99 0.85
CA THR A 95 -15.70 -3.61 -0.13
C THR A 95 -15.68 -2.89 -1.47
N ARG A 96 -15.73 -1.55 -1.47
CA ARG A 96 -15.61 -0.76 -2.71
C ARG A 96 -14.26 -0.98 -3.38
N TRP A 97 -13.17 -0.98 -2.63
CA TRP A 97 -11.84 -1.25 -3.15
C TRP A 97 -11.72 -2.67 -3.75
N PHE A 98 -12.29 -3.67 -3.06
CA PHE A 98 -12.36 -5.06 -3.52
C PHE A 98 -13.09 -5.18 -4.86
N ILE A 99 -14.29 -4.60 -4.99
CA ILE A 99 -15.05 -4.59 -6.24
C ILE A 99 -14.22 -3.97 -7.37
N MET A 100 -13.51 -2.87 -7.09
CA MET A 100 -12.63 -2.26 -8.09
C MET A 100 -11.47 -3.16 -8.52
N GLN A 101 -10.91 -3.99 -7.63
CA GLN A 101 -9.87 -4.95 -8.03
C GLN A 101 -10.45 -6.06 -8.89
N CYS A 102 -11.65 -6.56 -8.57
CA CYS A 102 -12.37 -7.53 -9.39
C CYS A 102 -12.65 -6.99 -10.79
N ILE A 103 -13.11 -5.73 -10.93
CA ILE A 103 -13.37 -5.11 -12.23
C ILE A 103 -12.09 -4.95 -13.07
N LYS A 104 -10.96 -4.66 -12.43
CA LYS A 104 -9.69 -4.45 -13.13
C LYS A 104 -9.05 -5.75 -13.62
N GLU A 105 -9.28 -6.87 -12.93
CA GLU A 105 -8.76 -8.21 -13.22
C GLU A 105 -7.24 -8.35 -13.34
N LYS A 106 -6.46 -7.29 -13.06
CA LYS A 106 -4.99 -7.24 -13.22
C LYS A 106 -4.21 -7.33 -11.90
N GLY A 107 -4.85 -7.79 -10.83
CA GLY A 107 -4.25 -7.85 -9.50
C GLY A 107 -4.73 -6.75 -8.55
N SER A 108 -4.29 -6.84 -7.30
CA SER A 108 -4.57 -5.85 -6.26
C SER A 108 -3.50 -4.76 -6.28
N THR A 109 -3.90 -3.49 -6.34
CA THR A 109 -2.96 -2.36 -6.30
C THR A 109 -2.93 -1.67 -4.94
N LEU A 110 -1.74 -1.52 -4.34
CA LEU A 110 -1.51 -0.67 -3.17
C LEU A 110 -0.57 0.49 -3.50
N ARG A 111 -0.92 1.70 -3.03
CA ARG A 111 -0.04 2.87 -3.17
C ARG A 111 1.26 2.65 -2.38
N VAL A 112 2.38 3.10 -2.93
CA VAL A 112 3.68 3.11 -2.25
C VAL A 112 4.38 4.48 -2.26
N SER A 113 4.01 5.37 -3.18
CA SER A 113 4.53 6.74 -3.25
C SER A 113 3.81 7.70 -2.29
N PRO A 114 4.35 8.92 -2.12
CA PRO A 114 3.58 10.05 -1.62
C PRO A 114 2.41 10.38 -2.54
N LYS A 115 1.46 11.17 -2.04
CA LYS A 115 0.41 11.82 -2.84
C LYS A 115 0.49 13.33 -2.58
N SER A 116 1.08 14.07 -3.50
CA SER A 116 1.42 15.50 -3.39
C SER A 116 0.35 16.45 -3.95
N GLY A 117 -0.55 16.00 -4.83
CA GLY A 117 -1.57 16.85 -5.47
C GLY A 117 -2.80 17.21 -4.63
N ASN A 118 -2.72 17.19 -3.30
CA ASN A 118 -3.83 17.54 -2.40
C ASN A 118 -3.37 18.63 -1.41
N PRO A 119 -4.29 19.48 -0.90
CA PRO A 119 -3.98 20.49 0.12
C PRO A 119 -3.39 19.88 1.41
N ASN A 120 -3.60 18.58 1.63
CA ASN A 120 -2.95 17.79 2.66
C ASN A 120 -2.11 16.68 2.00
N PRO A 121 -0.80 16.89 1.78
CA PRO A 121 0.06 15.89 1.18
C PRO A 121 0.12 14.65 2.06
N LYS A 122 -0.02 13.47 1.42
CA LYS A 122 0.07 12.18 2.14
C LYS A 122 1.47 11.60 1.95
N PRO A 123 2.16 11.19 3.03
CA PRO A 123 3.48 10.58 2.91
C PRO A 123 3.39 9.18 2.26
N SER A 124 4.53 8.66 1.81
CA SER A 124 4.65 7.24 1.47
C SER A 124 4.21 6.36 2.65
N PRO A 125 3.46 5.28 2.40
CA PRO A 125 3.05 4.36 3.47
C PRO A 125 4.25 3.78 4.22
N ARG A 126 4.19 3.76 5.55
CA ARG A 126 5.27 3.29 6.44
C ARG A 126 4.84 2.03 7.17
N VAL A 127 5.72 1.03 7.25
CA VAL A 127 5.46 -0.18 8.05
C VAL A 127 5.32 0.23 9.52
N VAL A 128 4.19 -0.13 10.14
CA VAL A 128 3.89 0.15 11.56
C VAL A 128 3.71 -1.12 12.37
N TYR A 129 3.62 -2.28 11.71
CA TYR A 129 3.46 -3.56 12.38
C TYR A 129 3.91 -4.71 11.48
N ARG A 130 4.42 -5.76 12.12
CA ARG A 130 4.85 -7.01 11.49
C ARG A 130 4.38 -8.19 12.34
N TYR A 131 4.02 -9.30 11.69
CA TYR A 131 3.61 -10.53 12.36
C TYR A 131 3.95 -11.75 11.51
N GLY A 132 4.48 -12.80 12.13
CA GLY A 132 4.80 -14.05 11.44
C GLY A 132 5.95 -13.94 10.44
N LYS A 133 5.97 -14.87 9.48
CA LYS A 133 6.98 -14.94 8.41
C LYS A 133 6.86 -13.76 7.44
N GLN A 134 7.99 -13.41 6.84
CA GLN A 134 8.14 -12.27 5.92
C GLN A 134 9.16 -12.56 4.81
N ASP A 135 9.44 -13.84 4.55
CA ASP A 135 10.44 -14.32 3.60
C ASP A 135 9.85 -14.62 2.21
N GLY A 136 8.52 -14.59 2.06
CA GLY A 136 7.80 -14.74 0.80
C GLY A 136 7.39 -13.41 0.16
N GLN A 137 6.09 -13.27 -0.13
CA GLN A 137 5.50 -12.14 -0.84
C GLN A 137 5.75 -10.79 -0.15
N ILE A 138 5.89 -10.75 1.18
CA ILE A 138 6.24 -9.51 1.88
C ILE A 138 7.65 -9.05 1.51
N ARG A 139 8.61 -9.97 1.39
CA ARG A 139 9.98 -9.64 0.98
C ARG A 139 9.99 -9.05 -0.42
N GLU A 140 9.27 -9.67 -1.36
CA GLU A 140 9.12 -9.17 -2.73
C GLU A 140 8.48 -7.78 -2.77
N PHE A 141 7.36 -7.59 -2.08
CA PHE A 141 6.68 -6.30 -1.96
C PHE A 141 7.60 -5.20 -1.42
N LEU A 142 8.38 -5.50 -0.37
CA LEU A 142 9.32 -4.54 0.22
C LEU A 142 10.50 -4.24 -0.71
N ASN A 143 10.98 -5.22 -1.48
CA ASN A 143 12.03 -5.03 -2.49
C ASN A 143 11.55 -4.12 -3.62
N TYR A 144 10.37 -4.37 -4.20
CA TYR A 144 9.77 -3.48 -5.20
C TYR A 144 9.56 -2.07 -4.65
N ARG A 145 9.07 -1.95 -3.41
CA ARG A 145 8.91 -0.65 -2.74
C ARG A 145 10.24 0.09 -2.59
N LYS A 146 11.33 -0.60 -2.26
CA LYS A 146 12.68 -0.03 -2.17
C LYS A 146 13.18 0.43 -3.54
N MET A 147 13.01 -0.40 -4.56
CA MET A 147 13.37 -0.08 -5.94
C MET A 147 12.66 1.19 -6.42
N LEU A 148 11.33 1.26 -6.27
CA LEU A 148 10.53 2.43 -6.66
C LEU A 148 10.96 3.69 -5.91
N LYS A 149 11.26 3.58 -4.61
CA LYS A 149 11.79 4.71 -3.84
C LYS A 149 13.12 5.22 -4.39
N ASN A 150 14.03 4.32 -4.77
CA ASN A 150 15.32 4.68 -5.36
C ASN A 150 15.14 5.36 -6.72
N ILE A 151 14.20 4.90 -7.54
CA ILE A 151 13.87 5.54 -8.83
C ILE A 151 13.35 6.97 -8.60
N ILE A 152 12.39 7.16 -7.70
CA ILE A 152 11.85 8.50 -7.37
C ILE A 152 12.99 9.41 -6.89
N ASN A 153 13.82 8.96 -5.96
CA ASN A 153 14.93 9.76 -5.44
C ASN A 153 15.91 10.18 -6.55
N LYS A 154 16.19 9.31 -7.53
CA LYS A 154 17.04 9.66 -8.67
C LYS A 154 16.38 10.70 -9.58
N MET A 155 15.07 10.63 -9.78
CA MET A 155 14.32 11.61 -10.57
C MET A 155 14.22 12.98 -9.88
N GLU A 156 14.21 13.02 -8.55
CA GLU A 156 14.18 14.29 -7.77
C GLU A 156 15.56 14.96 -7.66
N MET A 157 16.64 14.20 -7.85
CA MET A 157 18.03 14.71 -7.83
C MET A 157 18.58 15.07 -9.23
N ALA A 158 17.87 14.71 -10.28
CA ALA A 158 18.17 15.06 -11.67
C ALA A 158 17.50 16.38 -12.04
#